data_AF-A0A927N1Y7-F1
#
_entry.id   AF-A0A927N1Y7-F1
#
_cell.length_a   1.000
_cell.length_b   1.000
_cell.length_c   1.000
_cell.angle_alpha   90.00
_cell.angle_beta   90.00
_cell.angle_gamma   90.00
#
_symmetry.space_group_name_H-M   'P 1'
#
loop_
_entity.id
_entity.type
_entity.pdbx_description
1 polymer ?
#
loop_
_entity_poly.entity_id
_entity_poly.type
_entity_poly.pdbx_seq_one_letter_code
_entity_poly.pdbx_strand_id
1 'polypeptide(L)'
;MGGSYWETEPSGPSRPGTVRLTLPDLDLDLATDHGVFARSGVDRGTHLLLRRAPVPAPRTSVLDLGTGYGPIALATALRQPHAGVWAVDVNRRALALTLANAAHLGQSAGPLHPGSVHPGSVHPAGLDNLLVAEPAEVPPAVRFDGLYSNPPIKIGKQALHDLLVSWLARLLPGSPAWLVVKQAMGADSLQTWLDSHSFPTRRVASKQGYRLLRVTTPGTPPAPLAEEDLAAVTARTGVSWTVLGRLAGGFSDDTFLLGRGAVRAVLKIKTGEGWPDQLDRLLPVVTKLRALGYPTPEVLGAGPLTAERSFLMTAWSSGASPDPANRAQLDALLAAAELHREVHPPPERDWSAMVTQFLNGGISEHEFHPSLAAYTRRALALVPKPVPSLPTGDLVHGDLTFRNTLFDGSDLRAVIDLEGFGAGTVAIDLVSLLSGLTDPADQRVVLDRAVELSGPDVVAACLAHRVLAGLAWASEHPGLLPGAGERAERLLALAD
;
A
#
# COMPACT_ATOMS: atom_id res chain seq x y z
N MET A 1 -14.68 40.26 23.04
CA MET A 1 -15.00 38.83 22.91
C MET A 1 -13.97 38.23 21.97
N GLY A 2 -13.35 37.12 22.35
CA GLY A 2 -12.34 36.45 21.53
C GLY A 2 -12.99 35.45 20.58
N GLY A 3 -12.52 35.40 19.34
CA GLY A 3 -13.04 34.54 18.28
C GLY A 3 -12.86 33.06 18.58
N SER A 4 -13.81 32.28 18.09
CA SER A 4 -13.87 30.84 18.29
C SER A 4 -12.91 30.13 17.34
N TYR A 5 -12.39 28.97 17.74
CA TYR A 5 -11.40 28.25 16.90
C TYR A 5 -11.98 27.64 15.62
N TRP A 6 -13.30 27.61 15.48
CA TRP A 6 -14.02 27.13 14.28
C TRP A 6 -14.45 28.26 13.34
N GLU A 7 -14.05 29.51 13.62
CA GLU A 7 -14.17 30.64 12.69
C GLU A 7 -13.03 30.60 11.66
N THR A 8 -13.33 30.93 10.40
CA THR A 8 -12.31 31.02 9.34
C THR A 8 -11.26 32.08 9.66
N GLU A 9 -11.71 33.23 10.14
CA GLU A 9 -10.87 34.32 10.63
C GLU A 9 -11.24 34.64 12.08
N PRO A 10 -10.57 34.04 13.08
CA PRO A 10 -10.93 34.22 14.48
C PRO A 10 -10.73 35.69 14.88
N SER A 11 -11.81 36.30 15.37
CA SER A 11 -11.79 37.68 15.85
C SER A 11 -10.91 37.86 17.11
N GLY A 12 -10.24 39.01 17.24
CA GLY A 12 -9.45 39.34 18.42
C GLY A 12 -7.93 39.14 18.28
N PRO A 13 -7.15 39.77 19.18
CA PRO A 13 -5.70 39.89 19.03
C PRO A 13 -5.00 38.53 19.13
N SER A 14 -3.94 38.37 18.34
CA SER A 14 -2.98 37.28 18.49
C SER A 14 -2.33 37.35 19.88
N ARG A 15 -2.17 36.20 20.52
CA ARG A 15 -1.39 35.98 21.74
C ARG A 15 -0.59 34.69 21.55
N PRO A 16 0.60 34.78 20.94
CA PRO A 16 1.44 33.62 20.66
C PRO A 16 1.84 32.89 21.94
N GLY A 17 2.02 31.58 21.84
CA GLY A 17 2.56 30.74 22.91
C GLY A 17 3.19 29.48 22.33
N THR A 18 3.90 28.72 23.16
CA THR A 18 4.52 27.45 22.76
C THR A 18 3.99 26.34 23.65
N VAL A 19 3.69 25.19 23.06
CA VAL A 19 3.27 23.98 23.76
C VAL A 19 4.18 22.82 23.35
N ARG A 20 4.52 21.96 24.32
CA ARG A 20 5.35 20.78 24.08
C ARG A 20 4.49 19.55 23.84
N LEU A 21 4.73 18.85 22.73
CA LEU A 21 4.16 17.54 22.41
C LEU A 21 5.18 16.46 22.71
N THR A 22 5.01 15.76 23.83
CA THR A 22 5.88 14.64 24.20
C THR A 22 5.19 13.28 23.98
N LEU A 23 5.73 12.52 23.04
CA LEU A 23 5.37 11.14 22.67
C LEU A 23 6.57 10.22 22.99
N PRO A 24 6.40 8.88 22.99
CA PRO A 24 7.52 7.97 23.25
C PRO A 24 8.70 8.12 22.27
N ASP A 25 8.41 8.58 21.06
CA ASP A 25 9.27 8.61 19.88
C ASP A 25 9.52 10.03 19.34
N LEU A 26 8.77 11.03 19.80
CA LEU A 26 8.85 12.42 19.35
C LEU A 26 8.72 13.38 20.52
N ASP A 27 9.47 14.48 20.46
CA ASP A 27 9.36 15.58 21.41
C ASP A 27 9.45 16.90 20.64
N LEU A 28 8.31 17.59 20.48
CA LEU A 28 8.16 18.74 19.58
C LEU A 28 7.71 19.98 20.35
N ASP A 29 8.35 21.11 20.11
CA ASP A 29 7.87 22.43 20.55
C ASP A 29 7.04 23.07 19.43
N LEU A 30 5.75 23.29 19.70
CA LEU A 30 4.77 23.77 18.73
C LEU A 30 4.29 25.16 19.13
N ALA A 31 4.43 26.12 18.22
CA ALA A 31 3.79 27.42 18.32
C ALA A 31 2.25 27.28 18.27
N THR A 32 1.59 28.10 19.07
CA THR A 32 0.14 28.17 19.23
C THR A 32 -0.30 29.62 19.36
N ASP A 33 -1.61 29.88 19.27
CA ASP A 33 -2.16 31.22 19.43
C ASP A 33 -3.56 31.17 20.06
N HIS A 34 -3.98 32.30 20.62
CA HIS A 34 -5.38 32.59 20.89
C HIS A 34 -6.23 32.47 19.63
N GLY A 35 -7.45 31.93 19.78
CA GLY A 35 -8.35 31.66 18.66
C GLY A 35 -8.05 30.35 17.92
N VAL A 36 -7.16 29.50 18.45
CA VAL A 36 -6.91 28.12 17.97
C VAL A 36 -7.18 27.13 19.10
N PHE A 37 -7.62 25.91 18.76
CA PHE A 37 -7.92 24.86 19.73
C PHE A 37 -6.68 24.49 20.55
N ALA A 38 -6.85 24.15 21.82
CA ALA A 38 -5.79 23.64 22.71
C ALA A 38 -4.54 24.55 22.85
N ARG A 39 -4.72 25.88 22.84
CA ARG A 39 -3.62 26.87 22.91
C ARG A 39 -2.72 26.82 24.16
N SER A 40 -3.16 26.22 25.26
CA SER A 40 -2.40 26.18 26.52
C SER A 40 -1.65 24.86 26.73
N GLY A 41 -1.78 23.91 25.80
CA GLY A 41 -1.18 22.59 25.88
C GLY A 41 -1.92 21.60 24.97
N VAL A 42 -1.21 20.58 24.47
CA VAL A 42 -1.79 19.56 23.60
C VAL A 42 -2.97 18.86 24.31
N ASP A 43 -4.11 18.77 23.62
CA ASP A 43 -5.30 18.13 24.15
C ASP A 43 -5.05 16.64 24.49
N ARG A 44 -5.63 16.18 25.60
CA ARG A 44 -5.47 14.79 26.06
C ARG A 44 -6.03 13.77 25.07
N GLY A 45 -7.08 14.13 24.33
CA GLY A 45 -7.61 13.34 23.23
C GLY A 45 -6.59 13.22 22.10
N THR A 46 -6.01 14.35 21.66
CA THR A 46 -4.94 14.35 20.66
C THR A 46 -3.76 13.46 21.09
N HIS A 47 -3.32 13.52 22.35
CA HIS A 47 -2.32 12.59 22.88
C HIS A 47 -2.74 11.12 22.83
N LEU A 48 -4.01 10.82 23.15
CA LEU A 48 -4.53 9.46 23.08
C LEU A 48 -4.51 8.93 21.64
N LEU A 49 -4.95 9.74 20.67
CA LEU A 49 -4.93 9.41 19.25
C LEU A 49 -3.49 9.13 18.80
N LEU A 50 -2.57 10.07 19.02
CA LEU A 50 -1.17 9.94 18.60
C LEU A 50 -0.43 8.76 19.25
N ARG A 51 -0.89 8.25 20.40
CA ARG A 51 -0.27 7.10 21.07
C ARG A 51 -0.87 5.75 20.69
N ARG A 52 -2.05 5.73 20.06
CA ARG A 52 -2.84 4.49 19.90
C ARG A 52 -3.34 4.24 18.49
N ALA A 53 -3.55 5.29 17.69
CA ALA A 53 -3.82 5.12 16.28
C ALA A 53 -2.56 4.58 15.59
N PRO A 54 -2.68 3.64 14.64
CA PRO A 54 -1.56 3.20 13.82
C PRO A 54 -0.94 4.37 13.08
N VAL A 55 0.37 4.30 12.88
CA VAL A 55 1.04 5.14 11.89
C VAL A 55 0.55 4.71 10.49
N PRO A 56 0.29 5.64 9.57
CA PRO A 56 -0.05 5.29 8.20
C PRO A 56 0.98 4.36 7.55
N ALA A 57 0.52 3.53 6.63
CA ALA A 57 1.42 2.78 5.77
C ALA A 57 2.25 3.75 4.90
N PRO A 58 3.47 3.38 4.49
CA PRO A 58 4.22 4.19 3.53
C PRO A 58 3.44 4.29 2.21
N ARG A 59 3.62 5.40 1.48
CA ARG A 59 3.01 5.67 0.17
C ARG A 59 1.49 5.73 0.18
N THR A 60 0.92 6.13 1.32
CA THR A 60 -0.50 6.45 1.45
C THR A 60 -0.73 7.95 1.54
N SER A 61 -1.92 8.41 1.15
CA SER A 61 -2.41 9.77 1.39
C SER A 61 -3.35 9.77 2.58
N VAL A 62 -3.03 10.51 3.63
CA VAL A 62 -3.86 10.60 4.85
C VAL A 62 -4.29 12.01 5.16
N LEU A 63 -5.42 12.14 5.82
CA LEU A 63 -6.02 13.42 6.19
C LEU A 63 -5.99 13.61 7.71
N ASP A 64 -5.49 14.76 8.15
CA ASP A 64 -5.75 15.35 9.46
C ASP A 64 -6.86 16.40 9.33
N LEU A 65 -8.08 16.05 9.76
CA LEU A 65 -9.26 16.89 9.62
C LEU A 65 -9.47 17.74 10.89
N GLY A 66 -9.37 19.05 10.75
CA GLY A 66 -9.31 19.99 11.86
C GLY A 66 -7.92 20.02 12.49
N THR A 67 -6.89 20.25 11.67
CA THR A 67 -5.46 20.15 12.05
C THR A 67 -5.07 21.06 13.22
N GLY A 68 -5.78 22.17 13.46
CA GLY A 68 -5.38 23.14 14.49
C GLY A 68 -3.99 23.70 14.19
N TYR A 69 -3.12 23.75 15.19
CA TYR A 69 -1.71 24.14 15.01
C TYR A 69 -0.79 22.98 14.54
N GLY A 70 -1.38 21.87 14.08
CA GLY A 70 -0.66 20.77 13.43
C GLY A 70 -0.20 19.58 14.28
N PRO A 71 -0.58 19.36 15.55
CA PRO A 71 0.04 18.31 16.35
C PRO A 71 -0.18 16.89 15.77
N ILE A 72 -1.34 16.63 15.14
CA ILE A 72 -1.61 15.33 14.50
C ILE A 72 -0.86 15.23 13.18
N ALA A 73 -1.04 16.21 12.29
CA ALA A 73 -0.38 16.25 10.98
C ALA A 73 1.15 16.17 11.08
N LEU A 74 1.79 16.98 11.94
CA LEU A 74 3.25 17.04 12.07
C LEU A 74 3.83 15.74 12.64
N ALA A 75 3.23 15.20 13.70
CA ALA A 75 3.67 13.93 14.25
C ALA A 75 3.48 12.78 13.26
N THR A 76 2.39 12.80 12.47
CA THR A 76 2.13 11.81 11.42
C THR A 76 3.16 11.93 10.30
N ALA A 77 3.44 13.14 9.83
CA ALA A 77 4.42 13.41 8.78
C ALA A 77 5.84 12.99 9.17
N LEU A 78 6.23 13.24 10.44
CA LEU A 78 7.54 12.82 10.97
C LEU A 78 7.65 11.30 11.15
N ARG A 79 6.59 10.62 11.59
CA ARG A 79 6.59 9.16 11.80
C ARG A 79 6.52 8.37 10.50
N GLN A 80 5.95 8.96 9.45
CA GLN A 80 5.85 8.34 8.13
C GLN A 80 6.24 9.35 7.04
N PRO A 81 7.55 9.58 6.82
CA PRO A 81 8.04 10.49 5.80
C PRO A 81 7.58 10.14 4.37
N HIS A 82 7.19 8.88 4.14
CA HIS A 82 6.71 8.41 2.83
C HIS A 82 5.18 8.46 2.66
N ALA A 83 4.43 8.96 3.65
CA ALA A 83 2.99 9.21 3.50
C ALA A 83 2.75 10.69 3.24
N GLY A 84 1.86 11.00 2.30
CA GLY A 84 1.37 12.36 2.10
C GLY A 84 0.35 12.69 3.17
N VAL A 85 0.56 13.76 3.92
CA VAL A 85 -0.33 14.22 4.99
C VAL A 85 -1.02 15.50 4.57
N TRP A 86 -2.34 15.46 4.48
CA TRP A 86 -3.17 16.66 4.31
C TRP A 86 -3.61 17.18 5.68
N ALA A 87 -3.15 18.37 6.03
CA ALA A 87 -3.56 19.10 7.22
C ALA A 87 -4.63 20.13 6.82
N VAL A 88 -5.89 19.82 7.16
CA VAL A 88 -7.05 20.64 6.74
C VAL A 88 -7.69 21.30 7.94
N ASP A 89 -7.89 22.62 7.85
CA ASP A 89 -8.63 23.41 8.83
C ASP A 89 -9.34 24.57 8.14
N VAL A 90 -10.48 24.99 8.67
CA VAL A 90 -11.15 26.21 8.20
C VAL A 90 -10.48 27.47 8.74
N ASN A 91 -9.81 27.38 9.89
CA ASN A 91 -9.23 28.51 10.59
C ASN A 91 -7.86 28.88 10.01
N ARG A 92 -7.76 30.02 9.35
CA ARG A 92 -6.52 30.50 8.71
C ARG A 92 -5.36 30.69 9.69
N ARG A 93 -5.66 31.04 10.95
CA ARG A 93 -4.63 31.14 12.00
C ARG A 93 -4.08 29.77 12.36
N ALA A 94 -4.93 28.74 12.38
CA ALA A 94 -4.52 27.36 12.60
C ALA A 94 -3.61 26.85 11.46
N LEU A 95 -4.00 27.11 10.20
CA LEU A 95 -3.19 26.78 9.02
C LEU A 95 -1.82 27.49 9.05
N ALA A 96 -1.79 28.79 9.36
CA ALA A 96 -0.55 29.56 9.47
C ALA A 96 0.38 29.02 10.57
N LEU A 97 -0.16 28.63 11.73
CA LEU A 97 0.63 27.99 12.79
C LEU A 97 1.12 26.60 12.38
N THR A 98 0.31 25.81 11.68
CA THR A 98 0.74 24.49 11.17
C THR A 98 1.93 24.64 10.22
N LEU A 99 1.87 25.61 9.30
CA LEU A 99 2.97 25.93 8.39
C LEU A 99 4.21 26.42 9.14
N ALA A 100 4.06 27.32 10.12
CA ALA A 100 5.18 27.83 10.90
C ALA A 100 5.86 26.73 11.74
N ASN A 101 5.07 25.84 12.35
CA ASN A 101 5.57 24.70 13.11
C ASN A 101 6.31 23.72 12.22
N ALA A 102 5.76 23.41 11.04
CA ALA A 102 6.44 22.55 10.08
C ALA A 102 7.77 23.16 9.62
N ALA A 103 7.81 24.47 9.34
CA ALA A 103 9.02 25.16 8.93
C ALA A 103 10.12 25.16 10.01
N HIS A 104 9.74 25.27 11.29
CA HIS A 104 10.68 25.21 12.41
C HIS A 104 11.27 23.79 12.57
N LEU A 105 10.43 22.77 12.41
CA LEU A 105 10.87 21.37 12.49
C LEU A 105 11.79 21.00 11.31
N GLY A 106 11.48 21.48 10.11
CA GLY A 106 12.29 21.28 8.90
C GLY A 106 13.70 21.87 8.98
N GLN A 107 13.87 23.00 9.68
CA GLN A 107 15.19 23.60 9.94
C GLN A 107 16.05 22.80 10.93
N SER A 108 15.41 21.98 11.76
CA SER A 108 16.09 21.17 12.79
C SER A 108 16.38 19.74 12.34
N ALA A 109 15.75 19.26 11.26
CA ALA A 109 15.74 17.85 10.83
C ALA A 109 16.64 17.52 9.61
N GLY A 110 17.31 18.51 9.00
CA GLY A 110 18.04 18.30 7.73
C GLY A 110 17.08 18.14 6.52
N PRO A 111 17.61 18.11 5.28
CA PRO A 111 16.77 18.07 4.09
C PRO A 111 15.99 16.75 3.98
N LEU A 112 14.67 16.83 3.95
CA LEU A 112 13.76 15.73 3.62
C LEU A 112 13.34 15.80 2.14
N HIS A 113 12.90 14.67 1.58
CA HIS A 113 12.68 14.47 0.13
C HIS A 113 11.52 15.26 -0.48
N PRO A 114 11.67 15.81 -1.70
CA PRO A 114 10.58 16.54 -2.37
C PRO A 114 9.41 15.62 -2.75
N GLY A 115 8.25 15.87 -2.15
CA GLY A 115 6.96 15.24 -2.43
C GLY A 115 6.12 16.01 -3.46
N SER A 116 5.19 15.31 -4.10
CA SER A 116 4.36 15.74 -5.24
C SER A 116 3.69 17.11 -5.08
N VAL A 117 3.84 17.95 -6.11
CA VAL A 117 3.28 19.31 -6.19
C VAL A 117 1.83 19.24 -6.70
N HIS A 118 0.89 19.78 -5.91
CA HIS A 118 -0.48 20.06 -6.37
C HIS A 118 -0.71 21.59 -6.42
N PRO A 119 -1.31 22.13 -7.50
CA PRO A 119 -1.64 23.54 -7.57
C PRO A 119 -2.74 23.88 -6.54
N GLY A 120 -2.44 24.78 -5.61
CA GLY A 120 -3.39 25.30 -4.61
C GLY A 120 -3.09 24.98 -3.14
N SER A 121 -2.02 24.24 -2.83
CA SER A 121 -1.60 23.93 -1.45
C SER A 121 -0.24 24.55 -1.12
N VAL A 122 -0.02 24.90 0.14
CA VAL A 122 1.27 25.44 0.62
C VAL A 122 2.08 24.34 1.27
N HIS A 123 3.28 24.08 0.75
CA HIS A 123 4.26 23.22 1.41
C HIS A 123 5.10 24.06 2.40
N PRO A 124 5.20 23.65 3.67
CA PRO A 124 6.13 24.28 4.59
C PRO A 124 7.56 23.80 4.33
N ALA A 125 8.53 24.71 4.42
CA ALA A 125 9.93 24.39 4.22
C ALA A 125 10.41 23.27 5.17
N GLY A 126 10.80 22.12 4.63
CA GLY A 126 11.44 21.02 5.37
C GLY A 126 10.50 19.95 5.95
N LEU A 127 9.21 19.93 5.57
CA LEU A 127 8.33 18.76 5.66
C LEU A 127 7.58 18.60 4.34
N ASP A 128 8.28 18.08 3.35
CA ASP A 128 7.82 18.01 1.96
C ASP A 128 6.64 17.04 1.73
N ASN A 129 6.36 16.19 2.72
CA ASN A 129 5.21 15.28 2.73
C ASN A 129 3.97 15.85 3.44
N LEU A 130 3.97 17.14 3.81
CA LEU A 130 2.85 17.83 4.45
C LEU A 130 2.23 18.89 3.52
N LEU A 131 0.92 18.79 3.32
CA LEU A 131 0.10 19.73 2.57
C LEU A 131 -0.86 20.43 3.52
N VAL A 132 -0.79 21.75 3.62
CA VAL A 132 -1.70 22.55 4.47
C VAL A 132 -2.70 23.28 3.57
N ALA A 133 -3.99 23.12 3.87
CA ALA A 133 -5.06 23.63 3.00
C ALA A 133 -6.36 23.94 3.75
N GLU A 134 -7.12 24.92 3.28
CA GLU A 134 -8.54 25.07 3.59
C GLU A 134 -9.35 23.95 2.92
N PRO A 135 -10.54 23.58 3.44
CA PRO A 135 -11.40 22.56 2.82
C PRO A 135 -11.66 22.73 1.32
N ALA A 136 -11.85 23.98 0.88
CA ALA A 136 -12.15 24.30 -0.52
C ALA A 136 -10.95 24.13 -1.46
N GLU A 137 -9.73 24.13 -0.92
CA GLU A 137 -8.49 23.99 -1.68
C GLU A 137 -8.13 22.51 -1.93
N VAL A 138 -8.78 21.57 -1.23
CA VAL A 138 -8.55 20.13 -1.43
C VAL A 138 -9.37 19.63 -2.62
N PRO A 139 -8.77 19.27 -3.77
CA PRO A 139 -9.52 18.98 -4.99
C PRO A 139 -10.56 17.86 -4.79
N PRO A 140 -11.79 17.97 -5.33
CA PRO A 140 -12.86 17.01 -5.08
C PRO A 140 -12.53 15.55 -5.44
N ALA A 141 -11.58 15.33 -6.35
CA ALA A 141 -11.11 14.00 -6.75
C ALA A 141 -10.14 13.34 -5.75
N VAL A 142 -9.52 14.12 -4.84
CA VAL A 142 -8.58 13.57 -3.85
C VAL A 142 -9.32 12.61 -2.91
N ARG A 143 -8.73 11.43 -2.73
CA ARG A 143 -9.16 10.39 -1.79
C ARG A 143 -8.02 10.05 -0.82
N PHE A 144 -8.38 9.47 0.32
CA PHE A 144 -7.46 9.21 1.42
C PHE A 144 -7.47 7.75 1.87
N ASP A 145 -6.32 7.19 2.14
CA ASP A 145 -6.11 5.87 2.75
C ASP A 145 -6.35 5.86 4.26
N GLY A 146 -6.50 7.05 4.87
CA GLY A 146 -6.75 7.18 6.29
C GLY A 146 -7.15 8.60 6.68
N LEU A 147 -7.96 8.71 7.72
CA LEU A 147 -8.38 9.98 8.30
C LEU A 147 -8.07 9.96 9.80
N TYR A 148 -7.49 11.02 10.32
CA TYR A 148 -7.20 11.23 11.73
C TYR A 148 -7.87 12.54 12.14
N SER A 149 -8.56 12.55 13.28
CA SER A 149 -9.20 13.78 13.74
C SER A 149 -9.48 13.79 15.24
N ASN A 150 -9.26 14.95 15.84
CA ASN A 150 -9.93 15.37 17.07
C ASN A 150 -11.03 16.35 16.66
N PRO A 151 -12.22 15.86 16.24
CA PRO A 151 -13.14 16.67 15.47
C PRO A 151 -13.72 17.81 16.31
N PRO A 152 -14.10 18.94 15.70
CA PRO A 152 -14.48 20.15 16.43
C PRO A 152 -15.91 20.05 16.99
N ILE A 153 -16.12 19.29 18.07
CA ILE A 153 -17.46 18.98 18.61
C ILE A 153 -18.30 20.23 18.95
N LYS A 154 -17.66 21.37 19.21
CA LYS A 154 -18.32 22.64 19.58
C LYS A 154 -19.01 23.37 18.42
N ILE A 155 -18.86 22.92 17.18
CA ILE A 155 -19.59 23.50 16.03
C ILE A 155 -21.09 23.12 16.02
N GLY A 156 -21.50 22.24 16.95
CA GLY A 156 -22.85 21.72 17.03
C GLY A 156 -22.98 20.38 16.33
N LYS A 157 -23.97 19.59 16.76
CA LYS A 157 -24.14 18.19 16.35
C LYS A 157 -24.36 18.04 14.85
N GLN A 158 -25.24 18.85 14.26
CA GLN A 158 -25.55 18.74 12.83
C GLN A 158 -24.34 19.11 11.95
N ALA A 159 -23.68 20.25 12.24
CA ALA A 159 -22.51 20.66 11.48
C ALA A 159 -21.34 19.66 11.61
N LEU A 160 -21.18 19.03 12.78
CA LEU A 160 -20.22 17.93 12.96
C LEU A 160 -20.57 16.72 12.11
N HIS A 161 -21.85 16.35 12.05
CA HIS A 161 -22.32 15.24 11.24
C HIS A 161 -22.09 15.49 9.75
N ASP A 162 -22.45 16.68 9.26
CA ASP A 162 -22.28 17.06 7.85
C ASP A 162 -20.79 17.05 7.47
N LEU A 163 -19.92 17.62 8.32
CA LEU A 163 -18.48 17.57 8.17
C LEU A 163 -17.97 16.12 8.08
N LEU A 164 -18.35 15.25 9.01
CA LEU A 164 -17.89 13.87 9.02
C LEU A 164 -18.37 13.09 7.80
N VAL A 165 -19.64 13.24 7.39
CA VAL A 165 -20.15 12.57 6.18
C VAL A 165 -19.36 13.01 4.94
N SER A 166 -19.16 14.33 4.76
CA SER A 166 -18.44 14.85 3.59
C SER A 166 -17.00 14.34 3.50
N TRP A 167 -16.29 14.26 4.62
CA TRP A 167 -14.88 13.85 4.62
C TRP A 167 -14.68 12.34 4.70
N LEU A 168 -15.54 11.60 5.42
CA LEU A 168 -15.51 10.14 5.42
C LEU A 168 -15.82 9.59 4.03
N ALA A 169 -16.71 10.21 3.25
CA ALA A 169 -16.97 9.83 1.86
C ALA A 169 -15.75 9.99 0.92
N ARG A 170 -14.70 10.68 1.37
CA ARG A 170 -13.43 10.86 0.63
C ARG A 170 -12.36 9.84 1.01
N LEU A 171 -12.63 8.95 1.97
CA LEU A 171 -11.73 7.83 2.23
C LEU A 171 -11.87 6.79 1.10
N LEU A 172 -10.76 6.13 0.75
CA LEU A 172 -10.77 4.97 -0.13
C LEU A 172 -11.55 3.82 0.54
N PRO A 173 -12.12 2.90 -0.26
CA PRO A 173 -12.82 1.73 0.28
C PRO A 173 -11.99 0.96 1.32
N GLY A 174 -12.59 0.66 2.48
CA GLY A 174 -11.92 -0.09 3.55
C GLY A 174 -10.90 0.71 4.38
N SER A 175 -10.64 1.96 4.02
CA SER A 175 -9.70 2.83 4.74
C SER A 175 -10.27 3.26 6.10
N PRO A 176 -9.44 3.29 7.16
CA PRO A 176 -9.90 3.65 8.49
C PRO A 176 -9.94 5.17 8.71
N ALA A 177 -10.93 5.63 9.47
CA ALA A 177 -10.86 6.89 10.18
C ALA A 177 -10.60 6.65 11.67
N TRP A 178 -9.74 7.45 12.28
CA TRP A 178 -9.40 7.44 13.70
C TRP A 178 -9.87 8.74 14.33
N LEU A 179 -10.98 8.67 15.06
CA LEU A 179 -11.60 9.84 15.69
C LEU A 179 -11.39 9.77 17.20
N VAL A 180 -10.87 10.83 17.81
CA VAL A 180 -10.81 10.94 19.27
C VAL A 180 -11.86 11.91 19.80
N VAL A 181 -12.72 11.42 20.68
CA VAL A 181 -13.92 12.16 21.11
C VAL A 181 -14.04 12.12 22.62
N LYS A 182 -14.31 13.27 23.24
CA LYS A 182 -14.53 13.37 24.68
C LYS A 182 -15.86 12.70 25.04
N GLN A 183 -15.85 11.79 26.01
CA GLN A 183 -17.01 10.99 26.42
C GLN A 183 -18.21 11.87 26.79
N ALA A 184 -17.97 12.87 27.65
CA ALA A 184 -18.98 13.82 28.10
C ALA A 184 -19.53 14.73 26.99
N MET A 185 -18.92 14.73 25.80
CA MET A 185 -19.36 15.52 24.64
C MET A 185 -20.04 14.64 23.58
N GLY A 186 -20.56 13.47 23.97
CA GLY A 186 -21.41 12.66 23.10
C GLY A 186 -20.66 11.61 22.27
N ALA A 187 -19.55 11.06 22.78
CA ALA A 187 -18.82 10.00 22.07
C ALA A 187 -19.66 8.74 21.79
N ASP A 188 -20.55 8.33 22.71
CA ASP A 188 -21.50 7.22 22.47
C ASP A 188 -22.50 7.60 21.38
N SER A 189 -23.11 8.78 21.49
CA SER A 189 -24.11 9.22 20.52
C SER A 189 -23.54 9.41 19.12
N LEU A 190 -22.28 9.84 19.01
CA LEU A 190 -21.60 9.95 17.73
C LEU A 190 -21.31 8.56 17.14
N GLN A 191 -20.86 7.60 17.95
CA GLN A 191 -20.66 6.23 17.50
C GLN A 191 -21.97 5.64 16.97
N THR A 192 -23.06 5.72 17.74
CA THR A 192 -24.38 5.23 17.31
C THR A 192 -24.86 5.91 16.02
N TRP A 193 -24.61 7.21 15.88
CA TRP A 193 -24.98 7.94 14.67
C TRP A 193 -24.14 7.53 13.46
N LEU A 194 -22.83 7.35 13.61
CA LEU A 194 -21.95 6.85 12.54
C LEU A 194 -22.40 5.45 12.08
N ASP A 195 -22.66 4.54 13.03
CA ASP A 195 -23.17 3.20 12.74
C ASP A 195 -24.49 3.26 11.95
N SER A 196 -25.40 4.19 12.30
CA SER A 196 -26.67 4.35 11.58
C SER A 196 -26.54 5.01 10.21
N HIS A 197 -25.38 5.59 9.87
CA HIS A 197 -25.10 6.24 8.59
C HIS A 197 -24.13 5.41 7.75
N SER A 198 -24.17 4.09 7.94
CA SER A 198 -23.35 3.12 7.22
C SER A 198 -21.86 3.28 7.44
N PHE A 199 -21.40 3.92 8.53
CA PHE A 199 -19.99 4.00 8.89
C PHE A 199 -19.71 3.14 10.12
N PRO A 200 -19.48 1.82 9.97
CA PRO A 200 -19.22 0.94 11.10
C PRO A 200 -18.11 1.49 11.99
N THR A 201 -18.41 1.64 13.27
CA THR A 201 -17.55 2.32 14.22
C THR A 201 -17.30 1.44 15.44
N ARG A 202 -16.02 1.10 15.66
CA ARG A 202 -15.59 0.37 16.86
C ARG A 202 -14.82 1.27 17.81
N ARG A 203 -14.99 1.04 19.10
CA ARG A 203 -14.17 1.66 20.14
C ARG A 203 -12.85 0.90 20.27
N VAL A 204 -11.74 1.59 20.05
CA VAL A 204 -10.38 1.01 20.10
C VAL A 204 -9.77 1.19 21.49
N ALA A 205 -9.97 2.36 22.09
CA ALA A 205 -9.43 2.67 23.40
C ALA A 205 -10.32 3.66 24.15
N SER A 206 -10.22 3.66 25.47
CA SER A 206 -10.78 4.68 26.35
C SER A 206 -9.76 5.07 27.39
N LYS A 207 -9.47 6.37 27.51
CA LYS A 207 -8.49 6.88 28.49
C LYS A 207 -8.86 8.30 28.88
N GLN A 208 -8.82 8.60 30.18
CA GLN A 208 -8.99 9.95 30.74
C GLN A 208 -10.24 10.70 30.23
N GLY A 209 -11.37 9.99 30.06
CA GLY A 209 -12.61 10.60 29.58
C GLY A 209 -12.66 10.85 28.07
N TYR A 210 -11.72 10.31 27.29
CA TYR A 210 -11.75 10.30 25.83
C TYR A 210 -11.92 8.87 25.31
N ARG A 211 -12.43 8.77 24.08
CA ARG A 211 -12.51 7.51 23.33
C ARG A 211 -11.81 7.67 22.00
N LEU A 212 -11.01 6.68 21.65
CA LEU A 212 -10.53 6.50 20.30
C LEU A 212 -11.52 5.57 19.58
N LEU A 213 -12.16 6.09 18.55
CA LEU A 213 -13.06 5.38 17.67
C LEU A 213 -12.32 5.08 16.36
N ARG A 214 -12.44 3.85 15.87
CA ARG A 214 -12.07 3.50 14.50
C ARG A 214 -13.36 3.34 13.70
N VAL A 215 -13.54 4.25 12.76
CA VAL A 215 -14.59 4.20 11.75
C VAL A 215 -14.00 3.49 10.53
N THR A 216 -14.77 2.63 9.89
CA THR A 216 -14.44 2.12 8.55
C THR A 216 -15.43 2.70 7.56
N THR A 217 -14.95 3.18 6.42
CA THR A 217 -15.89 3.42 5.33
C THR A 217 -16.48 2.10 4.88
N PRO A 218 -17.80 2.04 4.64
CA PRO A 218 -18.28 1.03 3.75
C PRO A 218 -17.58 1.36 2.43
N GLY A 219 -16.74 0.46 1.92
CA GLY A 219 -16.47 0.52 0.49
C GLY A 219 -17.82 0.56 -0.22
N THR A 220 -17.89 1.04 -1.47
CA THR A 220 -18.79 0.32 -2.38
C THR A 220 -18.43 -1.14 -2.15
N PRO A 221 -19.33 -2.00 -1.62
CA PRO A 221 -19.01 -3.39 -1.51
C PRO A 221 -18.63 -3.75 -2.93
N PRO A 222 -17.40 -4.21 -3.15
CA PRO A 222 -17.08 -4.74 -4.46
C PRO A 222 -18.20 -5.69 -4.84
N ALA A 223 -18.69 -5.59 -6.07
CA ALA A 223 -19.89 -6.29 -6.49
C ALA A 223 -19.82 -7.72 -5.94
N PRO A 224 -20.85 -8.17 -5.19
CA PRO A 224 -20.83 -9.52 -4.66
C PRO A 224 -20.56 -10.47 -5.82
N LEU A 225 -19.84 -11.56 -5.56
CA LEU A 225 -19.66 -12.60 -6.56
C LEU A 225 -21.04 -12.92 -7.15
N ALA A 226 -21.18 -12.80 -8.47
CA ALA A 226 -22.47 -12.98 -9.11
C ALA A 226 -23.00 -14.39 -8.81
N GLU A 227 -24.28 -14.52 -8.49
CA GLU A 227 -24.88 -15.82 -8.15
C GLU A 227 -24.69 -16.84 -9.28
N GLU A 228 -24.74 -16.37 -10.53
CA GLU A 228 -24.42 -17.16 -11.73
C GLU A 228 -22.99 -17.71 -11.73
N ASP A 229 -22.01 -16.90 -11.30
CA ASP A 229 -20.61 -17.32 -11.27
C ASP A 229 -20.40 -18.36 -10.17
N LEU A 230 -21.00 -18.18 -8.98
CA LEU A 230 -20.95 -19.17 -7.91
C LEU A 230 -21.68 -20.47 -8.29
N ALA A 231 -22.79 -20.38 -9.01
CA ALA A 231 -23.51 -21.52 -9.55
C ALA A 231 -22.68 -22.27 -10.60
N ALA A 232 -21.99 -21.56 -11.49
CA ALA A 232 -21.09 -22.14 -12.49
C ALA A 232 -19.88 -22.83 -11.84
N VAL A 233 -19.28 -22.21 -10.82
CA VAL A 233 -18.21 -22.83 -10.00
C VAL A 233 -18.73 -24.11 -9.33
N THR A 234 -19.94 -24.08 -8.76
CA THR A 234 -20.57 -25.24 -8.13
C THR A 234 -20.82 -26.37 -9.14
N ALA A 235 -21.37 -26.04 -10.32
CA ALA A 235 -21.65 -27.01 -11.38
C ALA A 235 -20.38 -27.69 -11.89
N ARG A 236 -19.27 -26.93 -12.00
CA ARG A 236 -17.99 -27.46 -12.48
C ARG A 236 -17.24 -28.27 -11.44
N THR A 237 -17.23 -27.82 -10.20
CA THR A 237 -16.46 -28.48 -9.12
C THR A 237 -17.25 -29.59 -8.43
N GLY A 238 -18.56 -29.64 -8.63
CA GLY A 238 -19.46 -30.55 -7.90
C GLY A 238 -19.58 -30.22 -6.41
N VAL A 239 -19.08 -29.06 -5.97
CA VAL A 239 -19.03 -28.65 -4.58
C VAL A 239 -19.71 -27.30 -4.40
N SER A 240 -20.70 -27.26 -3.51
CA SER A 240 -21.33 -26.00 -3.09
C SER A 240 -20.46 -25.27 -2.07
N TRP A 241 -20.31 -23.96 -2.29
CA TRP A 241 -19.53 -23.07 -1.45
C TRP A 241 -20.38 -21.89 -0.96
N THR A 242 -20.05 -21.38 0.22
CA THR A 242 -20.59 -20.12 0.74
C THR A 242 -19.56 -19.02 0.58
N VAL A 243 -19.93 -17.87 0.02
CA VAL A 243 -19.07 -16.69 -0.02
C VAL A 243 -18.97 -16.11 1.39
N LEU A 244 -17.77 -16.15 1.98
CA LEU A 244 -17.52 -15.60 3.31
C LEU A 244 -17.16 -14.12 3.28
N GLY A 245 -16.68 -13.66 2.13
CA GLY A 245 -16.33 -12.27 1.90
C GLY A 245 -15.37 -12.14 0.75
N ARG A 246 -14.94 -10.91 0.49
CA ARG A 246 -13.92 -10.62 -0.50
C ARG A 246 -12.59 -10.36 0.17
N LEU A 247 -11.51 -10.87 -0.42
CA LEU A 247 -10.17 -10.59 0.08
C LEU A 247 -9.74 -9.20 -0.43
N ALA A 248 -9.25 -8.38 0.50
CA ALA A 248 -8.66 -7.09 0.19
C ALA A 248 -7.17 -7.30 -0.08
N GLY A 249 -6.65 -6.74 -1.18
CA GLY A 249 -5.26 -6.88 -1.60
C GLY A 249 -5.14 -7.41 -3.02
N GLY A 250 -4.24 -6.81 -3.81
CA GLY A 250 -4.10 -7.02 -5.25
C GLY A 250 -4.73 -5.89 -6.06
N PHE A 251 -4.30 -5.74 -7.32
CA PHE A 251 -4.82 -4.72 -8.24
C PHE A 251 -6.19 -5.07 -8.82
N SER A 252 -6.60 -6.34 -8.75
CA SER A 252 -7.88 -6.79 -9.30
C SER A 252 -8.92 -6.96 -8.21
N ASP A 253 -10.08 -6.41 -8.51
CA ASP A 253 -11.26 -6.41 -7.66
C ASP A 253 -12.06 -7.74 -7.81
N ASP A 254 -11.38 -8.88 -7.76
CA ASP A 254 -11.97 -10.15 -8.21
C ASP A 254 -11.56 -11.38 -7.39
N THR A 255 -11.14 -11.20 -6.13
CA THR A 255 -10.67 -12.30 -5.27
C THR A 255 -11.57 -12.50 -4.04
N PHE A 256 -12.16 -13.68 -3.89
CA PHE A 256 -13.16 -14.02 -2.87
C PHE A 256 -12.68 -15.14 -1.94
N LEU A 257 -13.09 -15.06 -0.67
CA LEU A 257 -12.93 -16.14 0.30
C LEU A 257 -14.22 -16.96 0.36
N LEU A 258 -14.10 -18.26 0.14
CA LEU A 258 -15.18 -19.22 0.17
C LEU A 258 -15.06 -20.15 1.39
N GLY A 259 -16.20 -20.69 1.84
CA GLY A 259 -16.30 -21.58 2.98
C GLY A 259 -17.20 -22.77 2.73
N ARG A 260 -16.80 -23.94 3.24
CA ARG A 260 -17.61 -25.16 3.35
C ARG A 260 -17.34 -25.83 4.69
N GLY A 261 -18.18 -25.56 5.69
CA GLY A 261 -17.92 -25.99 7.07
C GLY A 261 -16.62 -25.38 7.59
N ALA A 262 -15.64 -26.22 7.95
CA ALA A 262 -14.30 -25.78 8.38
C ALA A 262 -13.33 -25.53 7.20
N VAL A 263 -13.65 -26.00 5.98
CA VAL A 263 -12.79 -25.84 4.81
C VAL A 263 -12.91 -24.43 4.26
N ARG A 264 -11.79 -23.88 3.78
CA ARG A 264 -11.69 -22.55 3.19
C ARG A 264 -11.02 -22.62 1.83
N ALA A 265 -11.45 -21.77 0.90
CA ALA A 265 -10.90 -21.68 -0.45
C ALA A 265 -10.81 -20.22 -0.90
N VAL A 266 -9.87 -19.91 -1.78
CA VAL A 266 -9.73 -18.61 -2.44
C VAL A 266 -10.21 -18.77 -3.88
N LEU A 267 -11.17 -17.95 -4.29
CA LEU A 267 -11.69 -17.90 -5.65
C LEU A 267 -11.23 -16.60 -6.31
N LYS A 268 -10.50 -16.69 -7.42
CA LYS A 268 -10.17 -15.55 -8.28
C LYS A 268 -11.01 -15.60 -9.54
N ILE A 269 -11.70 -14.51 -9.86
CA ILE A 269 -12.35 -14.29 -11.14
C ILE A 269 -11.37 -13.56 -12.06
N LYS A 270 -11.32 -13.99 -13.31
CA LYS A 270 -10.39 -13.50 -14.32
C LYS A 270 -11.17 -13.08 -15.55
N THR A 271 -10.86 -11.90 -16.07
CA THR A 271 -11.52 -11.28 -17.22
C THR A 271 -10.54 -11.17 -18.39
N GLY A 272 -11.02 -11.44 -19.61
CA GLY A 272 -10.25 -11.47 -20.86
C GLY A 272 -10.34 -12.82 -21.59
N GLU A 273 -10.26 -12.78 -22.91
CA GLU A 273 -10.47 -13.93 -23.81
C GLU A 273 -9.40 -15.04 -23.69
N GLY A 274 -8.18 -14.73 -23.21
CA GLY A 274 -7.06 -15.69 -23.17
C GLY A 274 -6.97 -16.58 -21.92
N TRP A 275 -7.84 -16.39 -20.93
CA TRP A 275 -7.75 -17.10 -19.65
C TRP A 275 -8.03 -18.60 -19.70
N PRO A 276 -9.01 -19.12 -20.48
CA PRO A 276 -9.26 -20.56 -20.54
C PRO A 276 -8.00 -21.34 -20.95
N ASP A 277 -7.38 -20.92 -22.05
CA ASP A 277 -6.14 -21.51 -22.56
C ASP A 277 -4.98 -21.38 -21.55
N GLN A 278 -4.88 -20.23 -20.87
CA GLN A 278 -3.85 -20.03 -19.85
C GLN A 278 -4.02 -20.97 -18.66
N LEU A 279 -5.27 -21.22 -18.23
CA LEU A 279 -5.57 -22.14 -17.13
C LEU A 279 -5.26 -23.58 -17.51
N ASP A 280 -5.67 -24.03 -18.70
CA ASP A 280 -5.40 -25.40 -19.18
C ASP A 280 -3.90 -25.71 -19.19
N ARG A 281 -3.05 -24.71 -19.44
CA ARG A 281 -1.58 -24.82 -19.37
C ARG A 281 -1.02 -24.71 -17.96
N LEU A 282 -1.61 -23.88 -17.11
CA LEU A 282 -1.16 -23.66 -15.74
C LEU A 282 -1.37 -24.89 -14.85
N LEU A 283 -2.51 -25.58 -14.98
CA LEU A 283 -2.89 -26.67 -14.06
C LEU A 283 -1.88 -27.85 -14.05
N PRO A 284 -1.40 -28.36 -15.20
CA PRO A 284 -0.37 -29.40 -15.21
C PRO A 284 0.94 -28.96 -14.53
N VAL A 285 1.33 -27.69 -14.71
CA VAL A 285 2.54 -27.11 -14.11
C VAL A 285 2.42 -27.06 -12.60
N VAL A 286 1.31 -26.52 -12.07
CA VAL A 286 1.06 -26.47 -10.61
C VAL A 286 1.00 -27.88 -10.01
N THR A 287 0.41 -28.84 -10.72
CA THR A 287 0.37 -30.25 -10.28
C THR A 287 1.78 -30.84 -10.18
N LYS A 288 2.63 -30.61 -11.19
CA LYS A 288 4.03 -31.06 -11.20
C LYS A 288 4.84 -30.41 -10.08
N LEU A 289 4.69 -29.10 -9.88
CA LEU A 289 5.34 -28.35 -8.79
C LEU A 289 4.99 -28.93 -7.42
N ARG A 290 3.70 -29.18 -7.16
CA ARG A 290 3.26 -29.79 -5.89
C ARG A 290 3.83 -31.19 -5.69
N ALA A 291 3.94 -31.99 -6.76
CA ALA A 291 4.56 -33.31 -6.70
C ALA A 291 6.07 -33.25 -6.36
N LEU A 292 6.73 -32.15 -6.70
CA LEU A 292 8.13 -31.86 -6.34
C LEU A 292 8.28 -31.23 -4.94
N GLY A 293 7.18 -31.07 -4.20
CA GLY A 293 7.20 -30.46 -2.86
C GLY A 293 7.20 -28.93 -2.86
N TYR A 294 7.00 -28.29 -4.01
CA TYR A 294 6.92 -26.83 -4.07
C TYR A 294 5.67 -26.32 -3.32
N PRO A 295 5.80 -25.35 -2.40
CA PRO A 295 4.73 -24.94 -1.51
C PRO A 295 3.78 -23.99 -2.23
N THR A 296 2.92 -24.49 -3.11
CA THR A 296 1.84 -23.72 -3.75
C THR A 296 0.48 -24.25 -3.28
N PRO A 297 -0.58 -23.42 -3.14
CA PRO A 297 -1.91 -23.91 -2.79
C PRO A 297 -2.43 -24.99 -3.75
N GLU A 298 -3.20 -25.94 -3.22
CA GLU A 298 -3.90 -26.93 -4.06
C GLU A 298 -4.94 -26.23 -4.93
N VAL A 299 -5.02 -26.59 -6.22
CA VAL A 299 -6.10 -26.11 -7.08
C VAL A 299 -7.33 -26.99 -6.87
N LEU A 300 -8.42 -26.38 -6.40
CA LEU A 300 -9.69 -27.04 -6.14
C LEU A 300 -10.63 -27.02 -7.34
N GLY A 301 -10.37 -26.14 -8.31
CA GLY A 301 -11.09 -26.06 -9.57
C GLY A 301 -10.68 -24.84 -10.37
N ALA A 302 -10.80 -24.92 -11.69
CA ALA A 302 -10.63 -23.79 -12.59
C ALA A 302 -11.45 -24.01 -13.88
N GLY A 303 -11.66 -22.95 -14.64
CA GLY A 303 -12.26 -23.04 -15.97
C GLY A 303 -13.09 -21.82 -16.36
N PRO A 304 -13.72 -21.85 -17.54
CA PRO A 304 -14.49 -20.71 -18.05
C PRO A 304 -15.83 -20.57 -17.33
N LEU A 305 -16.16 -19.32 -16.99
CA LEU A 305 -17.49 -18.89 -16.54
C LEU A 305 -18.30 -18.41 -17.76
N THR A 306 -17.68 -17.60 -18.62
CA THR A 306 -18.22 -17.13 -19.90
C THR A 306 -17.10 -17.18 -20.96
N ALA A 307 -17.34 -16.67 -22.17
CA ALA A 307 -16.30 -16.54 -23.20
C ALA A 307 -15.15 -15.61 -22.78
N GLU A 308 -15.44 -14.60 -21.97
CA GLU A 308 -14.48 -13.57 -21.54
C GLU A 308 -14.14 -13.67 -20.05
N ARG A 309 -14.71 -14.64 -19.32
CA ARG A 309 -14.50 -14.79 -17.88
C ARG A 309 -14.12 -16.21 -17.53
N SER A 310 -13.13 -16.36 -16.66
CA SER A 310 -12.71 -17.64 -16.08
C SER A 310 -12.55 -17.53 -14.58
N PHE A 311 -12.50 -18.67 -13.89
CA PHE A 311 -12.14 -18.71 -12.49
C PHE A 311 -10.95 -19.63 -12.21
N LEU A 312 -10.22 -19.30 -11.16
CA LEU A 312 -9.24 -20.17 -10.52
C LEU A 312 -9.56 -20.23 -9.03
N MET A 313 -9.79 -21.43 -8.51
CA MET A 313 -10.09 -21.67 -7.10
C MET A 313 -9.01 -22.53 -6.47
N THR A 314 -8.43 -22.05 -5.37
CA THR A 314 -7.37 -22.74 -4.64
C THR A 314 -7.75 -22.97 -3.18
N ALA A 315 -7.12 -23.95 -2.54
CA ALA A 315 -7.24 -24.16 -1.11
C ALA A 315 -6.67 -22.96 -0.34
N TRP A 316 -7.34 -22.58 0.74
CA TRP A 316 -6.82 -21.54 1.63
C TRP A 316 -5.54 -22.03 2.31
N SER A 317 -4.52 -21.20 2.30
CA SER A 317 -3.28 -21.40 3.07
C SER A 317 -3.23 -20.38 4.20
N SER A 318 -3.01 -20.84 5.44
CA SER A 318 -2.77 -19.94 6.56
C SER A 318 -1.39 -19.30 6.47
N GLY A 319 -1.23 -18.10 7.01
CA GLY A 319 0.03 -17.37 7.06
C GLY A 319 -0.15 -15.92 6.66
N ALA A 320 0.94 -15.16 6.67
CA ALA A 320 0.98 -13.78 6.24
C ALA A 320 2.24 -13.52 5.39
N SER A 321 2.12 -12.59 4.44
CA SER A 321 3.30 -12.07 3.73
C SER A 321 4.15 -11.25 4.69
N PRO A 322 5.47 -11.50 4.77
CA PRO A 322 6.33 -10.76 5.68
C PRO A 322 6.61 -9.35 5.15
N ASP A 323 6.67 -8.39 6.05
CA ASP A 323 7.04 -7.00 5.77
C ASP A 323 7.61 -6.35 7.05
N PRO A 324 8.95 -6.21 7.19
CA PRO A 324 10.00 -6.72 6.30
C PRO A 324 10.20 -8.24 6.43
N ALA A 325 10.86 -8.85 5.45
CA ALA A 325 11.30 -10.23 5.52
C ALA A 325 12.58 -10.39 6.35
N ASN A 326 12.75 -11.57 6.96
CA ASN A 326 13.97 -11.94 7.68
C ASN A 326 14.79 -13.01 6.93
N ARG A 327 16.02 -13.25 7.38
CA ARG A 327 16.94 -14.21 6.75
C ARG A 327 16.38 -15.63 6.66
N ALA A 328 15.74 -16.14 7.70
CA ALA A 328 15.19 -17.50 7.65
C ALA A 328 14.08 -17.66 6.59
N GLN A 329 13.26 -16.61 6.40
CA GLN A 329 12.23 -16.58 5.35
C GLN A 329 12.86 -16.46 3.95
N LEU A 330 13.94 -15.69 3.81
CA LEU A 330 14.72 -15.62 2.57
C LEU A 330 15.31 -16.99 2.22
N ASP A 331 15.98 -17.65 3.17
CA ASP A 331 16.61 -18.96 2.95
C ASP A 331 15.56 -20.01 2.51
N ALA A 332 14.34 -19.96 3.08
CA ALA A 332 13.23 -20.81 2.67
C ALA A 332 12.79 -20.56 1.22
N LEU A 333 12.77 -19.30 0.76
CA LEU A 333 12.43 -18.97 -0.64
C LEU A 333 13.54 -19.33 -1.60
N LEU A 334 14.81 -19.17 -1.21
CA LEU A 334 15.94 -19.62 -2.02
C LEU A 334 15.88 -21.14 -2.22
N ALA A 335 15.60 -21.90 -1.16
CA ALA A 335 15.40 -23.35 -1.26
C ALA A 335 14.20 -23.71 -2.15
N ALA A 336 13.08 -22.98 -2.05
CA ALA A 336 11.93 -23.21 -2.92
C ALA A 336 12.23 -22.91 -4.39
N ALA A 337 12.97 -21.83 -4.68
CA ALA A 337 13.40 -21.46 -6.03
C ALA A 337 14.38 -22.46 -6.66
N GLU A 338 15.00 -23.36 -5.88
CA GLU A 338 15.82 -24.45 -6.43
C GLU A 338 14.96 -25.60 -6.98
N LEU A 339 13.77 -25.84 -6.43
CA LEU A 339 12.85 -26.90 -6.90
C LEU A 339 12.30 -26.64 -8.31
N HIS A 340 12.44 -25.41 -8.79
CA HIS A 340 12.05 -24.92 -10.10
C HIS A 340 13.01 -25.28 -11.23
N ARG A 341 14.25 -25.63 -10.87
CA ARG A 341 15.33 -25.80 -11.83
C ARG A 341 15.13 -27.04 -12.68
N GLU A 342 15.42 -26.90 -13.97
CA GLU A 342 15.30 -27.99 -14.97
C GLU A 342 13.88 -28.59 -15.08
N VAL A 343 12.89 -27.93 -14.47
CA VAL A 343 11.47 -28.26 -14.63
C VAL A 343 11.01 -27.63 -15.94
N HIS A 344 11.46 -28.17 -17.07
CA HIS A 344 11.13 -27.66 -18.41
C HIS A 344 9.60 -27.54 -18.61
N PRO A 345 9.02 -26.34 -18.56
CA PRO A 345 7.59 -26.17 -18.70
C PRO A 345 7.22 -25.99 -20.18
N PRO A 346 5.94 -26.20 -20.55
CA PRO A 346 5.50 -25.92 -21.91
C PRO A 346 5.77 -24.44 -22.29
N PRO A 347 6.15 -24.18 -23.56
CA PRO A 347 6.90 -22.97 -23.94
C PRO A 347 6.08 -21.67 -24.08
N GLU A 348 4.79 -21.65 -23.75
CA GLU A 348 3.93 -20.54 -24.19
C GLU A 348 4.03 -19.27 -23.35
N ARG A 349 4.38 -19.37 -22.05
CA ARG A 349 4.86 -18.21 -21.29
C ARG A 349 6.35 -18.37 -21.08
N ASP A 350 7.13 -17.60 -21.84
CA ASP A 350 8.57 -17.54 -21.74
C ASP A 350 9.00 -16.16 -21.23
N TRP A 351 9.33 -16.11 -19.94
CA TRP A 351 9.80 -14.91 -19.28
C TRP A 351 11.16 -14.46 -19.81
N SER A 352 12.03 -15.39 -20.18
CA SER A 352 13.33 -15.08 -20.76
C SER A 352 13.18 -14.43 -22.14
N ALA A 353 12.27 -14.94 -22.98
CA ALA A 353 11.92 -14.31 -24.26
C ALA A 353 11.28 -12.93 -24.05
N MET A 354 10.36 -12.78 -23.10
CA MET A 354 9.73 -11.50 -22.78
C MET A 354 10.76 -10.45 -22.35
N VAL A 355 11.66 -10.80 -21.43
CA VAL A 355 12.75 -9.92 -20.97
C VAL A 355 13.66 -9.55 -22.14
N THR A 356 14.05 -10.53 -22.96
CA THR A 356 14.93 -10.31 -24.11
C THR A 356 14.27 -9.40 -25.15
N GLN A 357 12.99 -9.60 -25.45
CA GLN A 357 12.22 -8.78 -26.39
C GLN A 357 12.06 -7.36 -25.87
N PHE A 358 11.73 -7.20 -24.58
CA PHE A 358 11.60 -5.91 -23.94
C PHE A 358 12.91 -5.12 -24.04
N LEU A 359 14.04 -5.71 -23.62
CA LEU A 359 15.34 -5.03 -23.63
C LEU A 359 15.86 -4.73 -25.05
N ASN A 360 15.50 -5.53 -26.04
CA ASN A 360 15.83 -5.27 -27.46
C ASN A 360 14.84 -4.31 -28.15
N GLY A 361 13.75 -3.91 -27.50
CA GLY A 361 12.65 -3.12 -28.09
C GLY A 361 12.99 -1.67 -28.45
N GLY A 362 14.24 -1.22 -28.25
CA GLY A 362 14.66 0.15 -28.56
C GLY A 362 14.15 1.19 -27.56
N ILE A 363 13.96 0.79 -26.30
CA ILE A 363 13.42 1.61 -25.21
C ILE A 363 14.21 2.90 -25.04
N SER A 364 13.49 4.03 -25.08
CA SER A 364 14.00 5.38 -24.82
C SER A 364 13.53 5.90 -23.46
N GLU A 365 14.37 6.74 -22.82
CA GLU A 365 14.00 7.42 -21.56
C GLU A 365 12.73 8.30 -21.69
N HIS A 366 12.43 8.75 -22.91
CA HIS A 366 11.29 9.61 -23.21
C HIS A 366 9.94 8.87 -23.18
N GLU A 367 9.96 7.54 -23.13
CA GLU A 367 8.74 6.71 -23.02
C GLU A 367 8.23 6.61 -21.57
N PHE A 368 8.99 7.14 -20.61
CA PHE A 368 8.67 7.11 -19.17
C PHE A 368 8.27 8.51 -18.68
N HIS A 369 7.62 8.55 -17.51
CA HIS A 369 7.31 9.82 -16.88
C HIS A 369 8.59 10.65 -16.65
N PRO A 370 8.62 11.97 -16.94
CA PRO A 370 9.85 12.77 -16.92
C PRO A 370 10.61 12.75 -15.59
N SER A 371 9.90 12.61 -14.46
CA SER A 371 10.54 12.50 -13.13
C SER A 371 11.34 11.20 -12.93
N LEU A 372 11.18 10.22 -13.81
CA LEU A 372 11.85 8.93 -13.75
C LEU A 372 13.04 8.81 -14.72
N ALA A 373 13.24 9.78 -15.61
CA ALA A 373 14.21 9.70 -16.72
C ALA A 373 15.64 9.39 -16.25
N ALA A 374 16.09 9.94 -15.11
CA ALA A 374 17.42 9.66 -14.57
C ALA A 374 17.60 8.18 -14.18
N TYR A 375 16.60 7.56 -13.55
CA TYR A 375 16.62 6.14 -13.19
C TYR A 375 16.51 5.26 -14.43
N THR A 376 15.70 5.67 -15.41
CA THR A 376 15.61 4.97 -16.70
C THR A 376 16.96 4.94 -17.41
N ARG A 377 17.70 6.07 -17.46
CA ARG A 377 19.07 6.10 -18.02
C ARG A 377 20.01 5.12 -17.33
N ARG A 378 20.00 5.12 -16.00
CA ARG A 378 20.85 4.21 -15.22
C ARG A 378 20.49 2.76 -15.49
N ALA A 379 19.21 2.42 -15.50
CA ALA A 379 18.75 1.07 -15.80
C ALA A 379 19.12 0.63 -17.23
N LEU A 380 18.98 1.52 -18.23
CA LEU A 380 19.41 1.27 -19.61
C LEU A 380 20.93 1.07 -19.72
N ALA A 381 21.73 1.73 -18.88
CA ALA A 381 23.18 1.56 -18.84
C ALA A 381 23.62 0.20 -18.26
N LEU A 382 22.76 -0.44 -17.44
CA LEU A 382 23.01 -1.79 -16.92
C LEU A 382 22.75 -2.90 -17.94
N VAL A 383 22.01 -2.62 -19.01
CA VAL A 383 21.67 -3.62 -20.04
C VAL A 383 22.94 -4.06 -20.76
N PRO A 384 23.34 -5.35 -20.69
CA PRO A 384 24.49 -5.83 -21.44
C PRO A 384 24.28 -5.67 -22.94
N LYS A 385 25.35 -5.36 -23.67
CA LYS A 385 25.31 -5.15 -25.13
C LYS A 385 26.33 -6.08 -25.82
N PRO A 386 25.88 -7.08 -26.62
CA PRO A 386 24.47 -7.42 -26.91
C PRO A 386 23.72 -7.96 -25.69
N VAL A 387 22.38 -7.88 -25.71
CA VAL A 387 21.54 -8.52 -24.68
C VAL A 387 21.80 -10.02 -24.70
N PRO A 388 22.12 -10.67 -23.56
CA PRO A 388 22.46 -12.08 -23.55
C PRO A 388 21.25 -12.94 -23.92
N SER A 389 21.50 -14.17 -24.37
CA SER A 389 20.44 -15.18 -24.46
C SER A 389 20.12 -15.65 -23.03
N LEU A 390 18.90 -15.40 -22.58
CA LEU A 390 18.44 -15.82 -21.26
C LEU A 390 18.00 -17.30 -21.31
N PRO A 391 18.49 -18.18 -20.40
CA PRO A 391 18.06 -19.58 -20.34
C PRO A 391 16.55 -19.73 -20.12
N THR A 392 15.95 -20.79 -20.67
CA THR A 392 14.51 -21.10 -20.54
C THR A 392 14.26 -22.45 -19.86
N GLY A 393 15.33 -23.08 -19.36
CA GLY A 393 15.31 -24.44 -18.83
C GLY A 393 14.59 -24.58 -17.50
N ASP A 394 14.40 -23.49 -16.77
CA ASP A 394 13.75 -23.49 -15.47
C ASP A 394 12.27 -23.11 -15.59
N LEU A 395 11.49 -23.53 -14.61
CA LEU A 395 10.15 -23.01 -14.38
C LEU A 395 10.24 -21.85 -13.40
N VAL A 396 9.79 -20.65 -13.76
CA VAL A 396 9.86 -19.48 -12.89
C VAL A 396 8.47 -18.94 -12.58
N HIS A 397 8.31 -18.34 -11.41
CA HIS A 397 7.09 -17.63 -11.04
C HIS A 397 6.93 -16.34 -11.85
N GLY A 398 8.03 -15.66 -12.16
CA GLY A 398 8.07 -14.41 -12.92
C GLY A 398 7.78 -13.13 -12.13
N ASP A 399 7.26 -13.27 -10.90
CA ASP A 399 7.09 -12.19 -9.92
C ASP A 399 7.22 -12.75 -8.50
N LEU A 400 8.25 -13.57 -8.26
CA LEU A 400 8.51 -14.13 -6.92
C LEU A 400 8.94 -13.00 -5.97
N THR A 401 8.01 -12.50 -5.18
CA THR A 401 8.25 -11.48 -4.16
C THR A 401 7.69 -11.94 -2.82
N PHE A 402 8.18 -11.39 -1.71
CA PHE A 402 7.65 -11.68 -0.37
C PHE A 402 6.13 -11.40 -0.23
N ARG A 403 5.57 -10.51 -1.06
CA ARG A 403 4.12 -10.23 -1.11
C ARG A 403 3.31 -11.37 -1.72
N ASN A 404 3.94 -12.17 -2.58
CA ASN A 404 3.35 -13.36 -3.19
C ASN A 404 3.67 -14.63 -2.39
N THR A 405 3.97 -14.49 -1.11
CA THR A 405 4.30 -15.60 -0.20
C THR A 405 3.51 -15.49 1.10
N LEU A 406 3.26 -16.62 1.74
CA LEU A 406 2.60 -16.74 3.03
C LEU A 406 3.48 -17.54 3.97
N PHE A 407 3.78 -16.95 5.12
CA PHE A 407 4.61 -17.54 6.15
C PHE A 407 3.86 -17.69 7.47
N ASP A 408 4.25 -18.70 8.24
CA ASP A 408 3.93 -18.87 9.66
C ASP A 408 5.24 -18.89 10.45
N GLY A 409 5.63 -17.75 11.01
CA GLY A 409 6.99 -17.54 11.47
C GLY A 409 7.99 -17.62 10.32
N SER A 410 8.91 -18.59 10.35
CA SER A 410 9.87 -18.86 9.28
C SER A 410 9.43 -19.97 8.31
N ASP A 411 8.29 -20.62 8.58
CA ASP A 411 7.81 -21.72 7.75
C ASP A 411 7.06 -21.19 6.52
N LEU A 412 7.54 -21.54 5.33
CA LEU A 412 6.93 -21.14 4.05
C LEU A 412 5.69 -22.00 3.80
N ARG A 413 4.51 -21.41 4.00
CA ARG A 413 3.22 -22.09 3.86
C ARG A 413 2.76 -22.16 2.42
N ALA A 414 2.93 -21.07 1.68
CA ALA A 414 2.50 -21.00 0.29
C ALA A 414 3.20 -19.89 -0.49
N VAL A 415 3.48 -20.15 -1.76
CA VAL A 415 3.71 -19.17 -2.82
C VAL A 415 2.39 -19.07 -3.59
N ILE A 416 1.85 -17.87 -3.67
CA ILE A 416 0.53 -17.55 -4.23
C ILE A 416 0.69 -16.76 -5.52
N ASP A 417 -0.41 -16.52 -6.24
CA ASP A 417 -0.40 -15.88 -7.56
C ASP A 417 0.25 -16.72 -8.67
N LEU A 418 -0.22 -17.96 -8.74
CA LEU A 418 0.25 -19.04 -9.60
C LEU A 418 0.17 -18.70 -11.09
N GLU A 419 -0.69 -17.73 -11.42
CA GLU A 419 -0.93 -17.30 -12.78
C GLU A 419 0.31 -16.77 -13.47
N GLY A 420 1.39 -16.43 -12.76
CA GLY A 420 2.67 -15.99 -13.32
C GLY A 420 3.57 -17.10 -13.87
N PHE A 421 3.37 -18.36 -13.47
CA PHE A 421 4.30 -19.45 -13.81
C PHE A 421 4.56 -19.60 -15.31
N GLY A 422 5.83 -19.81 -15.68
CA GLY A 422 6.27 -19.99 -17.08
C GLY A 422 7.74 -20.41 -17.20
N ALA A 423 8.20 -20.66 -18.42
CA ALA A 423 9.61 -20.91 -18.73
C ALA A 423 10.45 -19.67 -18.43
N GLY A 424 11.68 -19.85 -17.97
CA GLY A 424 12.61 -18.74 -17.79
C GLY A 424 13.91 -19.15 -17.12
N THR A 425 14.70 -18.15 -16.74
CA THR A 425 15.90 -18.34 -15.91
C THR A 425 15.58 -18.00 -14.46
N VAL A 426 16.06 -18.80 -13.53
CA VAL A 426 15.89 -18.57 -12.08
C VAL A 426 16.30 -17.16 -11.62
N ALA A 427 17.19 -16.48 -12.34
CA ALA A 427 17.56 -15.09 -12.08
C ALA A 427 16.35 -14.13 -12.07
N ILE A 428 15.28 -14.40 -12.82
CA ILE A 428 14.07 -13.57 -12.84
C ILE A 428 13.38 -13.56 -11.47
N ASP A 429 13.26 -14.73 -10.85
CA ASP A 429 12.66 -14.88 -9.52
C ASP A 429 13.59 -14.34 -8.43
N LEU A 430 14.89 -14.64 -8.52
CA LEU A 430 15.86 -14.16 -7.53
C LEU A 430 15.99 -12.64 -7.51
N VAL A 431 16.05 -12.01 -8.69
CA VAL A 431 16.06 -10.53 -8.80
C VAL A 431 14.75 -9.94 -8.25
N SER A 432 13.62 -10.63 -8.39
CA SER A 432 12.34 -10.15 -7.87
C SER A 432 12.31 -10.10 -6.34
N LEU A 433 12.98 -11.03 -5.66
CA LEU A 433 13.11 -11.05 -4.19
C LEU A 433 13.81 -9.81 -3.63
N LEU A 434 14.78 -9.24 -4.37
CA LEU A 434 15.54 -8.05 -3.96
C LEU A 434 14.64 -6.86 -3.62
N SER A 435 13.46 -6.77 -4.25
CA SER A 435 12.50 -5.68 -4.05
C SER A 435 11.91 -5.63 -2.63
N GLY A 436 11.94 -6.75 -1.90
CA GLY A 436 11.41 -6.86 -0.53
C GLY A 436 12.48 -6.93 0.56
N LEU A 437 13.77 -6.88 0.21
CA LEU A 437 14.87 -6.94 1.16
C LEU A 437 15.39 -5.55 1.50
N THR A 438 15.67 -5.31 2.78
CA THR A 438 16.24 -4.05 3.29
C THR A 438 17.65 -4.21 3.82
N ASP A 439 18.08 -5.42 4.18
CA ASP A 439 19.44 -5.71 4.65
C ASP A 439 20.39 -5.92 3.45
N PRO A 440 21.46 -5.10 3.31
CA PRO A 440 22.46 -5.27 2.26
C PRO A 440 23.14 -6.64 2.25
N ALA A 441 23.30 -7.29 3.41
CA ALA A 441 23.90 -8.63 3.49
C ALA A 441 22.99 -9.69 2.86
N ASP A 442 21.68 -9.58 3.05
CA ASP A 442 20.70 -10.48 2.46
C ASP A 442 20.54 -10.21 0.96
N GLN A 443 20.56 -8.94 0.54
CA GLN A 443 20.59 -8.58 -0.89
C GLN A 443 21.82 -9.16 -1.60
N ARG A 444 23.00 -9.11 -0.95
CA ARG A 444 24.24 -9.69 -1.48
C ARG A 444 24.11 -11.20 -1.66
N VAL A 445 23.54 -11.92 -0.69
CA VAL A 445 23.33 -13.36 -0.77
C VAL A 445 22.47 -13.75 -1.98
N VAL A 446 21.38 -13.00 -2.23
CA VAL A 446 20.52 -13.24 -3.39
C VAL A 446 21.26 -12.97 -4.70
N LEU A 447 22.02 -11.87 -4.79
CA LEU A 447 22.79 -11.52 -5.99
C LEU A 447 23.88 -12.54 -6.27
N ASP A 448 24.67 -12.91 -5.27
CA ASP A 448 25.75 -13.88 -5.41
C ASP A 448 25.17 -15.23 -5.89
N ARG A 449 24.04 -15.66 -5.31
CA ARG A 449 23.35 -16.88 -5.73
C ARG A 449 22.82 -16.78 -7.16
N ALA A 450 22.23 -15.64 -7.55
CA ALA A 450 21.75 -15.43 -8.91
C ALA A 450 22.90 -15.45 -9.93
N VAL A 451 24.03 -14.83 -9.60
CA VAL A 451 25.23 -14.79 -10.46
C VAL A 451 25.86 -16.19 -10.57
N GLU A 452 25.92 -16.94 -9.48
CA GLU A 452 26.39 -18.33 -9.50
C GLU A 452 25.56 -19.21 -10.45
N LEU A 453 24.23 -19.03 -10.44
CA LEU A 453 23.30 -19.89 -11.19
C LEU A 453 23.15 -19.48 -12.66
N SER A 454 23.14 -18.17 -12.95
CA SER A 454 22.78 -17.65 -14.28
C SER A 454 23.90 -16.86 -14.96
N GLY A 455 24.96 -16.52 -14.24
CA GLY A 455 26.04 -15.66 -14.73
C GLY A 455 25.71 -14.16 -14.60
N PRO A 456 26.75 -13.30 -14.54
CA PRO A 456 26.61 -11.89 -14.24
C PRO A 456 25.82 -11.11 -15.30
N ASP A 457 26.01 -11.40 -16.59
CA ASP A 457 25.31 -10.70 -17.67
C ASP A 457 23.81 -10.99 -17.68
N VAL A 458 23.41 -12.23 -17.40
CA VAL A 458 21.98 -12.60 -17.30
C VAL A 458 21.34 -11.90 -16.10
N VAL A 459 22.01 -11.88 -14.95
CA VAL A 459 21.52 -11.16 -13.76
C VAL A 459 21.39 -9.67 -14.02
N ALA A 460 22.38 -9.05 -14.67
CA ALA A 460 22.33 -7.64 -15.04
C ALA A 460 21.15 -7.33 -15.98
N ALA A 461 20.90 -8.19 -16.99
CA ALA A 461 19.74 -8.06 -17.86
C ALA A 461 18.41 -8.18 -17.11
N CYS A 462 18.27 -9.18 -16.23
CA CYS A 462 17.06 -9.36 -15.41
C CYS A 462 16.83 -8.19 -14.43
N LEU A 463 17.89 -7.67 -13.82
CA LEU A 463 17.85 -6.51 -12.92
C LEU A 463 17.44 -5.24 -13.66
N ALA A 464 18.05 -4.97 -14.82
CA ALA A 464 17.69 -3.85 -15.67
C ALA A 464 16.22 -3.92 -16.10
N HIS A 465 15.76 -5.09 -16.55
CA HIS A 465 14.35 -5.31 -16.89
C HIS A 465 13.44 -5.08 -15.69
N ARG A 466 13.77 -5.60 -14.50
CA ARG A 466 12.94 -5.44 -13.29
C ARG A 466 12.74 -3.96 -12.94
N VAL A 467 13.82 -3.17 -13.03
CA VAL A 467 13.77 -1.72 -12.79
C VAL A 467 12.94 -1.03 -13.87
N LEU A 468 13.24 -1.27 -15.16
CA LEU A 468 12.55 -0.63 -16.28
C LEU A 468 11.05 -0.95 -16.30
N ALA A 469 10.67 -2.22 -16.12
CA ALA A 469 9.26 -2.62 -16.05
C ALA A 469 8.54 -1.95 -14.87
N GLY A 470 9.20 -1.82 -13.72
CA GLY A 470 8.66 -1.10 -12.56
C GLY A 470 8.48 0.41 -12.81
N LEU A 471 9.39 1.03 -13.55
CA LEU A 471 9.29 2.44 -13.96
C LEU A 471 8.20 2.66 -15.01
N ALA A 472 8.06 1.75 -15.98
CA ALA A 472 7.01 1.79 -17.00
C ALA A 472 5.64 1.71 -16.32
N TRP A 473 5.46 0.72 -15.44
CA TRP A 473 4.24 0.55 -14.67
C TRP A 473 3.90 1.79 -13.84
N ALA A 474 4.89 2.40 -13.17
CA ALA A 474 4.66 3.63 -12.42
C ALA A 474 4.29 4.82 -13.32
N SER A 475 4.81 4.87 -14.55
CA SER A 475 4.50 5.92 -15.53
C SER A 475 3.03 5.86 -15.99
N GLU A 476 2.48 4.66 -16.12
CA GLU A 476 1.08 4.42 -16.49
C GLU A 476 0.10 4.59 -15.32
N HIS A 477 0.61 4.53 -14.07
CA HIS A 477 -0.20 4.56 -12.86
C HIS A 477 0.23 5.73 -11.96
N PRO A 478 -0.37 6.93 -12.11
CA PRO A 478 0.07 8.15 -11.42
C PRO A 478 0.18 8.04 -9.89
N GLY A 479 -0.65 7.19 -9.27
CA GLY A 479 -0.58 6.92 -7.82
C GLY A 479 0.67 6.16 -7.37
N LEU A 480 1.40 5.52 -8.29
CA LEU A 480 2.61 4.75 -8.02
C LEU A 480 3.90 5.50 -8.36
N LEU A 481 3.81 6.66 -9.04
CA LEU A 481 4.92 7.57 -9.31
C LEU A 481 5.67 7.96 -8.02
N PRO A 482 4.97 8.32 -6.91
CA PRO A 482 5.63 8.57 -5.64
C PRO A 482 6.38 7.32 -5.14
N GLY A 483 7.69 7.46 -4.96
CA GLY A 483 8.57 6.38 -4.51
C GLY A 483 8.96 5.36 -5.59
N ALA A 484 8.55 5.51 -6.86
CA ALA A 484 9.05 4.68 -7.95
C ALA A 484 10.56 4.85 -8.16
N GLY A 485 11.04 6.10 -8.15
CA GLY A 485 12.46 6.41 -8.21
C GLY A 485 13.25 5.82 -7.05
N GLU A 486 12.74 5.89 -5.83
CA GLU A 486 13.36 5.29 -4.64
C GLU A 486 13.45 3.75 -4.72
N ARG A 487 12.39 3.09 -5.23
CA ARG A 487 12.42 1.63 -5.48
C ARG A 487 13.46 1.28 -6.55
N ALA A 488 13.51 2.05 -7.64
CA ALA A 488 14.50 1.87 -8.69
C ALA A 488 15.91 2.08 -8.16
N GLU A 489 16.15 3.15 -7.40
CA GLU A 489 17.45 3.48 -6.82
C GLU A 489 17.98 2.36 -5.94
N ARG A 490 17.13 1.77 -5.08
CA ARG A 490 17.53 0.63 -4.25
C ARG A 490 18.03 -0.57 -5.06
N LEU A 491 17.40 -0.84 -6.20
CA LEU A 491 17.81 -1.94 -7.07
C LEU A 491 19.03 -1.57 -7.92
N LEU A 492 19.12 -0.32 -8.38
CA LEU A 492 20.24 0.19 -9.17
C LEU A 492 21.53 0.26 -8.36
N ALA A 493 21.46 0.64 -7.07
CA ALA A 493 22.60 0.67 -6.16
C ALA A 493 23.21 -0.72 -5.89
N LEU A 494 22.52 -1.81 -6.26
CA LEU A 494 23.06 -3.17 -6.17
C LEU A 494 23.99 -3.52 -7.33
N ALA A 495 23.90 -2.77 -8.43
CA ALA A 495 24.71 -2.95 -9.62
C ALA A 495 25.98 -2.08 -9.64
N ASP A 496 26.03 -1.06 -8.77
CA ASP A 496 27.23 -0.29 -8.46
C ASP A 496 28.15 -1.07 -7.50
#